data_AF-A0A3L7K9V3-F1
#
_entry.id   AF-A0A3L7K9V3-F1
#
_cell.length_a   1.000
_cell.length_b   1.000
_cell.length_c   1.000
_cell.angle_alpha   90.00
_cell.angle_beta   90.00
_cell.angle_gamma   90.00
#
_symmetry.space_group_name_H-M   'P 1'
#
loop_
_entity.id
_entity.type
_entity.pdbx_description
1 polymer ?
#
loop_
_entity_poly.entity_id
_entity_poly.type
_entity_poly.pdbx_seq_one_letter_code
_entity_poly.pdbx_strand_id
1 'polypeptide(L)'
;MSREKQIDQFYQVFEVFSKRTPAANFQHQFSLLAPNREMAFVMAQENFMRREPVVDIWVVRREDIRMMQPEEKASLQRLDNKEYRTAKGYGYLKKKWRQYEQQMLDEKEILSWGESKSEKHRNSGASPSKS
;
A
#
# COMPACT_ATOMS: atom_id res chain seq x y z
N MET A 1 -45.73 2.51 -30.11
CA MET A 1 -44.47 2.34 -29.34
C MET A 1 -43.40 3.21 -29.99
N SER A 2 -42.83 4.16 -29.25
CA SER A 2 -41.97 5.23 -29.79
C SER A 2 -40.57 4.74 -30.16
N ARG A 3 -40.06 5.17 -31.32
CA ARG A 3 -38.76 4.78 -31.91
C ARG A 3 -37.59 4.83 -30.93
N GLU A 4 -37.59 5.81 -30.03
CA GLU A 4 -36.55 6.05 -29.01
C GLU A 4 -36.37 4.87 -28.04
N LYS A 5 -37.46 4.18 -27.64
CA LYS A 5 -37.37 3.01 -26.75
C LYS A 5 -36.69 1.80 -27.41
N GLN A 6 -36.71 1.71 -28.74
CA GLN A 6 -36.14 0.59 -29.48
C GLN A 6 -34.62 0.74 -29.67
N ILE A 7 -34.14 1.98 -29.79
CA ILE A 7 -32.70 2.31 -29.88
C ILE A 7 -31.99 1.97 -28.57
N ASP A 8 -32.66 2.24 -27.45
CA ASP A 8 -32.18 1.94 -26.09
C ASP A 8 -32.07 0.42 -25.82
N GLN A 9 -32.85 -0.41 -26.55
CA GLN A 9 -32.71 -1.87 -26.49
C GLN A 9 -31.58 -2.41 -27.37
N PHE A 10 -31.20 -1.68 -28.43
CA PHE A 10 -30.16 -2.15 -29.35
C PHE A 10 -28.76 -1.85 -28.83
N TYR A 11 -28.55 -0.70 -28.16
CA TYR A 11 -27.25 -0.33 -27.61
C TYR A 11 -27.16 -0.59 -26.11
N GLN A 12 -26.06 -1.19 -25.70
CA GLN A 12 -25.74 -1.44 -24.29
C GLN A 12 -24.49 -0.64 -23.91
N VAL A 13 -24.40 -0.28 -22.63
CA VAL A 13 -23.21 0.38 -22.09
C VAL A 13 -22.16 -0.66 -21.73
N PHE A 14 -20.95 -0.47 -22.21
CA PHE A 14 -19.78 -1.28 -21.86
C PHE A 14 -18.75 -0.43 -21.12
N GLU A 15 -18.14 -1.03 -20.11
CA GLU A 15 -16.95 -0.51 -19.44
C GLU A 15 -15.69 -1.07 -20.08
N VAL A 16 -14.75 -0.18 -20.36
CA VAL A 16 -13.46 -0.50 -20.98
C VAL A 16 -12.36 -0.38 -19.94
N PHE A 17 -11.60 -1.46 -19.79
CA PHE A 17 -10.42 -1.51 -18.93
C PHE A 17 -9.18 -1.78 -19.77
N SER A 18 -8.04 -1.24 -19.36
CA SER A 18 -6.78 -1.50 -20.06
C SER A 18 -5.60 -1.70 -19.13
N LYS A 19 -4.56 -2.35 -19.64
CA LYS A 19 -3.23 -2.41 -19.03
C LYS A 19 -2.23 -1.65 -19.89
N ARG A 20 -1.41 -0.80 -19.26
CA ARG A 20 -0.31 -0.08 -19.94
C ARG A 20 0.96 -0.91 -20.08
N THR A 21 1.20 -1.86 -19.16
CA THR A 21 2.35 -2.78 -19.21
C THR A 21 1.91 -4.17 -18.74
N PRO A 22 2.66 -5.26 -19.07
CA PRO A 22 2.26 -6.62 -18.69
C PRO A 22 2.14 -6.83 -17.16
N ALA A 23 2.97 -6.13 -16.39
CA ALA A 23 2.98 -6.18 -14.93
C ALA A 23 1.95 -5.23 -14.27
N ALA A 24 1.34 -4.31 -15.02
CA ALA A 24 0.36 -3.37 -14.48
C ALA A 24 -0.98 -4.06 -14.21
N ASN A 25 -1.76 -3.49 -13.29
CA ASN A 25 -3.16 -3.86 -13.08
C ASN A 25 -4.04 -3.26 -14.17
N PHE A 26 -5.18 -3.90 -14.43
CA PHE A 26 -6.24 -3.29 -15.25
C PHE A 26 -6.77 -2.04 -14.58
N GLN A 27 -6.92 -0.98 -15.35
CA GLN A 27 -7.51 0.28 -14.93
C GLN A 27 -8.75 0.55 -15.77
N HIS A 28 -9.80 1.06 -15.14
CA HIS A 28 -10.96 1.58 -15.85
C HIS A 28 -10.53 2.84 -16.61
N GLN A 29 -10.97 2.96 -17.86
CA GLN A 29 -10.56 4.06 -18.73
C GLN A 29 -11.75 4.91 -19.15
N PHE A 30 -12.77 4.28 -19.73
CA PHE A 30 -13.99 4.96 -20.17
C PHE A 30 -15.11 3.95 -20.38
N SER A 31 -16.30 4.49 -20.63
CA SER A 31 -17.47 3.72 -21.05
C SER A 31 -17.82 4.05 -22.50
N LEU A 32 -18.43 3.10 -23.21
CA LEU A 32 -18.92 3.29 -24.57
C LEU A 32 -20.27 2.60 -24.78
N LEU A 33 -20.99 3.01 -25.82
CA LEU A 33 -22.23 2.36 -26.26
C LEU A 33 -21.94 1.46 -27.44
N ALA A 34 -22.40 0.22 -27.40
CA ALA A 34 -22.24 -0.75 -28.48
C ALA A 34 -23.42 -1.71 -28.56
N PRO A 35 -23.70 -2.27 -29.74
CA PRO A 35 -24.76 -3.26 -29.89
C PRO A 35 -24.41 -4.65 -29.35
N ASN A 36 -23.12 -4.98 -29.28
CA ASN A 36 -22.60 -6.24 -28.77
C ASN A 36 -21.14 -6.08 -28.33
N ARG A 37 -20.57 -7.14 -27.76
CA ARG A 37 -19.23 -7.13 -27.16
C ARG A 37 -18.13 -6.98 -28.19
N GLU A 38 -18.31 -7.58 -29.37
CA GLU A 38 -17.35 -7.57 -30.46
C GLU A 38 -17.19 -6.15 -31.01
N MET A 39 -18.31 -5.46 -31.26
CA MET A 39 -18.30 -4.06 -31.69
C MET A 39 -17.73 -3.16 -30.60
N ALA A 40 -18.07 -3.40 -29.33
CA ALA A 40 -17.51 -2.67 -28.20
C ALA A 40 -15.98 -2.80 -28.14
N PHE A 41 -15.45 -4.00 -28.40
CA PHE A 41 -14.02 -4.27 -28.43
C PHE A 41 -13.31 -3.51 -29.55
N VAL A 42 -13.85 -3.53 -30.77
CA VAL A 42 -13.27 -2.78 -31.91
C VAL A 42 -13.26 -1.27 -31.62
N MET A 43 -14.37 -0.71 -31.13
CA MET A 43 -14.44 0.72 -30.79
C MET A 43 -13.49 1.11 -29.65
N ALA A 44 -13.29 0.22 -28.67
CA ALA A 44 -12.29 0.42 -27.62
C ALA A 44 -10.87 0.43 -28.20
N GLN A 45 -10.52 -0.53 -29.06
CA GLN A 45 -9.22 -0.58 -29.73
C GLN A 45 -8.93 0.70 -30.52
N GLU A 46 -9.88 1.17 -31.32
CA GLU A 46 -9.73 2.40 -32.12
C GLU A 46 -9.45 3.64 -31.25
N ASN A 47 -10.03 3.70 -30.05
CA ASN A 47 -9.77 4.78 -29.10
C ASN A 47 -8.33 4.76 -28.56
N PHE A 48 -7.77 3.58 -28.26
CA PHE A 48 -6.40 3.47 -27.69
C PHE A 48 -5.30 3.62 -28.74
N MET A 49 -5.50 3.08 -29.95
CA MET A 49 -4.48 3.09 -31.02
C MET A 49 -4.01 4.50 -31.39
N ARG A 50 -4.79 5.54 -31.05
CA ARG A 50 -4.47 6.94 -31.38
C ARG A 50 -3.76 7.72 -30.27
N ARG A 51 -3.65 7.17 -29.04
CA ARG A 51 -3.33 8.01 -27.86
C ARG A 51 -2.30 7.42 -26.90
N GLU A 52 -2.45 6.16 -26.49
CA GLU A 52 -1.61 5.59 -25.43
C GLU A 52 -1.14 4.18 -25.76
N PRO A 53 0.09 3.80 -25.36
CA PRO A 53 0.52 2.42 -25.42
C PRO A 53 -0.33 1.56 -24.48
N VAL A 54 -0.90 0.49 -25.02
CA VAL A 54 -1.73 -0.48 -24.31
C VAL A 54 -1.26 -1.88 -24.68
N VAL A 55 -1.19 -2.76 -23.69
CA VAL A 55 -0.79 -4.16 -23.90
C VAL A 55 -1.96 -5.13 -23.84
N ASP A 56 -3.07 -4.72 -23.23
CA ASP A 56 -4.28 -5.55 -23.09
C ASP A 56 -5.52 -4.67 -22.83
N ILE A 57 -6.69 -5.13 -23.30
CA ILE A 57 -7.98 -4.44 -23.19
C ILE A 57 -9.07 -5.44 -22.81
N TRP A 58 -9.86 -5.10 -21.79
CA TRP A 58 -11.07 -5.81 -21.46
C TRP A 58 -12.30 -4.94 -21.71
N VAL A 59 -13.37 -5.59 -22.17
CA VAL A 59 -14.66 -4.95 -22.38
C VAL A 59 -15.75 -5.79 -21.70
N VAL A 60 -16.49 -5.15 -20.81
CA VAL A 60 -17.50 -5.79 -19.94
C VAL A 60 -18.78 -4.98 -20.04
N ARG A 61 -19.94 -5.64 -20.18
CA ARG A 61 -21.22 -4.93 -20.12
C ARG A 61 -21.40 -4.36 -18.72
N ARG A 62 -21.89 -3.12 -18.62
CA ARG A 62 -22.11 -2.47 -17.33
C ARG A 62 -23.08 -3.26 -16.45
N GLU A 63 -24.09 -3.90 -17.04
CA GLU A 63 -25.05 -4.76 -16.34
C GLU A 63 -24.42 -6.00 -15.68
N ASP A 64 -23.29 -6.49 -16.22
CA ASP A 64 -22.58 -7.63 -15.66
C ASP A 64 -21.69 -7.23 -14.45
N ILE A 65 -21.60 -5.92 -14.13
CA ILE A 65 -20.79 -5.40 -13.02
C ILE A 65 -21.68 -5.13 -11.80
N ARG A 66 -21.49 -5.90 -10.73
CA ARG A 66 -22.13 -5.62 -9.44
C ARG A 66 -21.39 -4.49 -8.72
N MET A 67 -21.98 -3.29 -8.77
CA MET A 67 -21.50 -2.13 -8.02
C MET A 67 -22.14 -2.06 -6.64
N MET A 68 -21.36 -1.71 -5.63
CA MET A 68 -21.86 -1.54 -4.26
C MET A 68 -22.79 -0.32 -4.16
N GLN A 69 -23.97 -0.51 -3.58
CA GLN A 69 -24.92 0.58 -3.36
C GLN A 69 -24.42 1.52 -2.25
N PRO A 70 -24.86 2.80 -2.23
CA PRO A 70 -24.45 3.75 -1.19
C PRO A 70 -24.60 3.23 0.24
N GLU A 71 -25.65 2.48 0.51
CA GLU A 71 -25.96 1.89 1.81
C GLU A 71 -24.97 0.78 2.16
N GLU A 72 -24.61 -0.05 1.19
CA GLU A 72 -23.65 -1.15 1.36
C GLU A 72 -22.22 -0.63 1.58
N LYS A 73 -21.88 0.56 1.05
CA LYS A 73 -20.55 1.17 1.26
C LYS A 73 -20.24 1.43 2.73
N ALA A 74 -21.26 1.58 3.58
CA ALA A 74 -21.06 1.67 5.03
C ALA A 74 -20.32 0.45 5.61
N SER A 75 -20.47 -0.73 4.99
CA SER A 75 -19.79 -1.97 5.40
C SER A 75 -18.29 -2.00 5.06
N LEU A 76 -17.80 -1.09 4.22
CA LEU A 76 -16.37 -1.01 3.85
C LEU A 76 -15.50 -0.40 4.94
N GLN A 77 -16.10 0.10 6.04
CA GLN A 77 -15.33 0.55 7.19
C GLN A 77 -14.43 -0.59 7.68
N ARG A 78 -13.12 -0.34 7.74
CA ARG A 78 -12.17 -1.35 8.22
C ARG A 78 -12.59 -1.75 9.62
N LEU A 79 -12.82 -3.04 9.83
CA LEU A 79 -12.89 -3.60 11.17
C LEU A 79 -11.52 -3.38 11.82
N ASP A 80 -11.46 -2.36 12.68
CA ASP A 80 -10.30 -2.00 13.48
C ASP A 80 -10.00 -3.13 14.47
N ASN A 81 -9.17 -4.08 14.05
CA ASN A 81 -8.62 -5.10 14.95
C ASN A 81 -7.35 -5.78 14.44
N LYS A 82 -6.69 -5.18 13.44
CA LYS A 82 -5.47 -5.78 12.82
C LYS A 82 -4.37 -4.76 12.60
N GLU A 83 -4.16 -3.86 13.56
CA GLU A 83 -3.07 -2.87 13.51
C GLU A 83 -1.71 -3.53 13.27
N TYR A 84 -1.51 -4.75 13.80
CA TYR A 84 -0.33 -5.59 13.58
C TYR A 84 0.00 -5.89 12.10
N ARG A 85 -0.95 -5.71 11.16
CA ARG A 85 -0.73 -5.88 9.71
C ARG A 85 -0.17 -4.63 9.03
N THR A 86 -0.04 -3.54 9.75
CA THR A 86 0.41 -2.24 9.21
C THR A 86 1.66 -1.77 9.93
N ALA A 87 2.57 -1.10 9.21
CA ALA A 87 3.79 -0.55 9.81
C ALA A 87 3.48 0.42 10.97
N LYS A 88 2.33 1.11 10.93
CA LYS A 88 1.84 1.97 12.03
C LYS A 88 1.63 1.19 13.34
N GLY A 89 1.16 -0.06 13.29
CA GLY A 89 0.94 -0.89 14.48
C GLY A 89 2.22 -1.25 15.24
N TYR A 90 3.40 -1.08 14.63
CA TYR A 90 4.70 -1.33 15.27
C TYR A 90 5.32 -0.06 15.88
N GLY A 91 4.62 1.08 15.89
CA GLY A 91 5.12 2.34 16.44
C GLY A 91 5.55 2.26 17.91
N TYR A 92 4.92 1.38 18.70
CA TYR A 92 5.27 1.16 20.11
C TYR A 92 6.66 0.53 20.31
N LEU A 93 7.19 -0.22 19.31
CA LEU A 93 8.51 -0.84 19.45
C LEU A 93 9.59 0.23 19.59
N LYS A 94 9.51 1.32 18.83
CA LYS A 94 10.47 2.43 18.93
C LYS A 94 10.53 3.01 20.35
N LYS A 95 9.39 3.11 21.03
CA LYS A 95 9.32 3.55 22.44
C LYS A 95 9.96 2.52 23.38
N LYS A 96 9.72 1.22 23.14
CA LYS A 96 10.31 0.12 23.91
C LYS A 96 11.83 0.05 23.76
N TRP A 97 12.35 0.21 22.54
CA TRP A 97 13.79 0.27 22.25
C TRP A 97 14.49 1.42 22.99
N ARG A 98 13.89 2.61 22.97
CA ARG A 98 14.42 3.79 23.69
C ARG A 98 14.47 3.57 25.21
N GLN A 99 13.47 2.88 25.77
CA GLN A 99 13.45 2.54 27.19
C GLN A 99 14.55 1.53 27.54
N TYR A 100 14.79 0.52 26.70
CA TYR A 100 15.90 -0.42 26.90
C TYR A 100 17.28 0.24 26.76
N GLU A 101 17.47 1.14 25.79
CA GLU A 101 18.73 1.91 25.67
C GLU A 101 18.98 2.80 26.89
N GLN A 102 17.94 3.42 27.46
CA GLN A 102 18.07 4.19 28.70
C GLN A 102 18.38 3.32 29.92
N GLN A 103 17.86 2.08 29.98
CA GLN A 103 18.17 1.13 31.06
C GLN A 103 19.57 0.52 30.94
N MET A 104 20.12 0.39 29.72
CA MET A 104 21.53 0.00 29.55
C MET A 104 22.45 1.07 30.11
N LEU A 105 22.15 2.35 29.87
CA LEU A 105 22.88 3.50 30.41
C LEU A 105 22.56 3.82 31.89
N ASP A 106 21.92 2.89 32.62
CA ASP A 106 21.50 3.12 34.00
C ASP A 106 22.72 3.27 34.94
N GLU A 107 22.54 4.07 35.98
CA GLU A 107 23.58 4.77 36.78
C GLU A 107 24.74 3.87 37.23
N LYS A 108 24.50 2.57 37.40
CA LYS A 108 25.53 1.56 37.75
C LYS A 108 26.62 1.41 36.69
N GLU A 109 26.27 1.46 35.40
CA GLU A 109 27.26 1.34 34.32
C GLU A 109 28.13 2.61 34.27
N ILE A 110 27.52 3.80 34.36
CA ILE A 110 28.22 5.09 34.42
C ILE A 110 29.14 5.18 35.66
N LEU A 111 28.68 4.70 36.82
CA LEU A 111 29.48 4.66 38.06
C LEU A 111 30.68 3.71 37.95
N SER A 112 30.53 2.55 37.29
CA SER A 112 31.63 1.59 37.09
C SER A 112 32.78 2.16 36.22
N TRP A 113 32.47 3.10 35.32
CA TRP A 113 33.48 3.77 34.49
C TRP A 113 34.28 4.81 35.30
N GLY A 114 33.68 5.39 36.35
CA GLY A 114 34.34 6.30 37.29
C GLY A 114 35.31 5.61 38.24
N GLU A 115 34.96 4.44 38.77
CA GLU A 115 35.81 3.68 39.70
C GLU A 115 37.10 3.19 39.04
N SER A 116 37.01 2.66 37.81
CA SER A 116 38.16 2.11 37.07
C SER A 116 39.28 3.12 36.77
N LYS A 117 38.97 4.42 36.68
CA LYS A 117 39.98 5.49 36.50
C LYS A 117 40.69 5.86 37.79
N SER A 118 40.05 5.69 38.95
CA SER A 118 40.64 5.98 40.26
C SER A 118 41.64 4.90 40.72
N GLU A 119 41.39 3.64 40.37
CA GLU A 119 42.26 2.50 40.69
C GLU A 119 43.61 2.56 39.95
N LYS A 120 43.61 3.00 38.68
CA LYS A 120 44.83 3.10 37.86
C LYS A 120 45.81 4.17 38.34
N HIS A 121 45.34 5.19 39.06
CA HIS A 121 46.22 6.23 39.64
C HIS A 121 46.78 5.87 41.02
N ARG A 122 46.24 4.85 41.70
CA ARG A 122 46.72 4.42 43.02
C ARG A 122 47.85 3.38 42.94
N ASN A 123 47.90 2.58 41.87
CA ASN A 123 48.79 1.41 41.79
C ASN A 123 50.10 1.62 40.99
N SER A 124 50.46 2.87 40.68
CA SER A 124 51.71 3.21 39.94
C SER A 124 52.86 3.69 40.85
N GLY A 125 52.74 3.55 42.17
CA GLY A 125 53.71 4.08 43.13
C GLY A 125 54.13 3.09 44.22
N ALA A 126 54.76 1.97 43.85
CA ALA A 126 55.50 1.16 44.82
C ALA A 126 56.62 0.36 44.11
N SER A 127 57.78 0.99 43.98
CA SER A 127 59.04 0.31 43.69
C SER A 127 59.68 -0.14 45.02
N PRO A 128 59.98 -1.42 45.25
CA PRO A 128 60.89 -1.81 46.32
C PRO A 128 62.32 -1.86 45.76
N SER A 129 63.17 -1.00 46.31
CA SER A 129 64.61 -0.97 46.09
C SER A 129 65.32 -2.17 46.72
N LYS A 130 66.19 -2.80 45.92
CA LYS A 130 67.49 -3.46 46.21
C LYS A 130 67.71 -4.16 47.56
N SER A 131 68.27 -5.37 47.47
CA SER A 131 69.64 -5.67 47.92
C SER A 131 70.23 -6.76 47.04
#